data_AF-A0A7K8EHN6-F1
#
_entry.id   AF-A0A7K8EHN6-F1
#
_cell.length_a   1.000
_cell.length_b   1.000
_cell.length_c   1.000
_cell.angle_alpha   90.00
_cell.angle_beta   90.00
_cell.angle_gamma   90.00
#
_symmetry.space_group_name_H-M   'P 1'
#
loop_
_entity.id
_entity.type
_entity.pdbx_description
1 polymer ?
#
loop_
_entity_poly.entity_id
_entity_poly.type
_entity_poly.pdbx_seq_one_letter_code
_entity_poly.pdbx_strand_id
1 'polypeptide(L)'
;KCAQPRRWKAFDGKITEMDTQSTLRGKELLEIYCSITTKDIPKDERISVLLTVKCTVKEHECKLTQELVALIDREIDLISREVKECNLEGLRKRISTLFLQYIKIPEFNPEAAGLLKVPQDPLKLYKRVYFCHSCENYLASTEFPIPANSRTIGRCRSCYRLDNEARKREAYLKYRLILEDLRKSEVDYQDDSKIIFLVQLADMQYLIENIWNCQSALSGSSDLYDLVMVRWDKQHEWSPWNTILLTKEEADAHLKLCNLEKTYEAPFIYKMEQKHIRAKNYFAQIPVMSSFLHRSNNQANANSYKN
;
A
#
# COMPACT_ATOMS: atom_id res chain seq x y z
N LYS A 1 24.85 -15.95 -2.80
CA LYS A 1 24.11 -15.13 -3.81
C LYS A 1 24.93 -15.01 -5.08
N CYS A 2 26.13 -14.42 -5.05
CA CYS A 2 27.01 -14.31 -6.23
C CYS A 2 27.39 -15.67 -6.86
N ALA A 3 27.43 -16.74 -6.08
CA ALA A 3 27.78 -18.09 -6.52
C ALA A 3 26.60 -18.91 -7.12
N GLN A 4 25.39 -18.34 -7.21
CA GLN A 4 24.22 -19.08 -7.69
C GLN A 4 24.17 -19.08 -9.23
N PRO A 5 23.88 -20.24 -9.87
CA PRO A 5 23.73 -20.29 -11.32
C PRO A 5 22.50 -19.48 -11.76
N ARG A 6 22.53 -18.99 -13.00
CA ARG A 6 21.35 -18.35 -13.59
C ARG A 6 20.31 -19.42 -13.90
N ARG A 7 19.06 -19.12 -13.56
CA ARG A 7 17.92 -20.04 -13.74
C ARG A 7 16.84 -19.36 -14.57
N TRP A 8 16.37 -20.04 -15.61
CA TRP A 8 15.20 -19.59 -16.37
C TRP A 8 14.34 -20.78 -16.78
N LYS A 9 13.05 -20.51 -16.96
CA LYS A 9 12.09 -21.49 -17.45
C LYS A 9 12.08 -21.42 -18.97
N ALA A 10 12.40 -22.53 -19.63
CA ALA A 10 12.33 -22.65 -21.08
C ALA A 10 10.87 -22.77 -21.54
N PHE A 11 10.65 -22.66 -22.86
CA PHE A 11 9.32 -22.74 -23.48
C PHE A 11 8.62 -24.09 -23.22
N ASP A 12 9.39 -25.16 -23.03
CA ASP A 12 8.90 -26.50 -22.67
C ASP A 12 8.52 -26.63 -21.17
N GLY A 13 8.66 -25.56 -20.40
CA GLY A 13 8.37 -25.50 -18.98
C GLY A 13 9.46 -26.04 -18.07
N LYS A 14 10.58 -26.56 -18.60
CA LYS A 14 11.71 -27.04 -17.79
C LYS A 14 12.57 -25.87 -17.31
N ILE A 15 13.13 -26.01 -16.11
CA ILE A 15 14.07 -25.03 -15.56
C ILE A 15 15.47 -25.41 -16.03
N THR A 16 16.13 -24.49 -16.73
CA THR A 16 17.53 -24.62 -17.13
C THR A 16 18.39 -23.81 -16.17
N GLU A 17 19.49 -24.41 -15.70
CA GLU A 17 20.51 -23.75 -14.89
C GLU A 17 21.78 -23.58 -15.73
N MET A 18 22.39 -22.41 -15.68
CA MET A 18 23.63 -22.12 -16.39
C MET A 18 24.58 -21.33 -15.49
N ASP A 19 25.81 -21.82 -15.40
CA ASP A 19 26.91 -21.06 -14.84
C ASP A 19 27.52 -20.14 -15.89
N THR A 20 27.73 -18.88 -15.53
CA THR A 20 28.52 -17.92 -16.30
C THR A 20 29.93 -17.87 -15.73
N GLN A 21 30.88 -17.28 -16.48
CA GLN A 21 32.21 -17.02 -15.94
C GLN A 21 32.16 -16.23 -14.62
N SER A 22 31.20 -15.31 -14.49
CA SER A 22 30.97 -14.52 -13.28
C SER A 22 30.43 -15.35 -12.11
N THR A 23 29.49 -16.26 -12.33
CA THR A 23 28.98 -17.14 -11.26
C THR A 23 30.01 -18.18 -10.85
N LEU A 24 30.83 -18.69 -11.79
CA LEU A 24 31.97 -19.57 -11.50
C LEU A 24 33.00 -18.85 -10.63
N ARG A 25 33.38 -17.61 -10.98
CA ARG A 25 34.26 -16.79 -10.13
C ARG A 25 33.65 -16.56 -8.75
N GLY A 26 32.34 -16.31 -8.67
CA GLY A 26 31.63 -16.20 -7.41
C GLY A 26 31.67 -17.48 -6.56
N LYS A 27 31.66 -18.67 -7.18
CA LYS A 27 31.80 -19.97 -6.50
C LYS A 27 33.22 -20.19 -5.98
N GLU A 28 34.23 -19.93 -6.81
CA GLU A 28 35.65 -20.01 -6.44
C GLU A 28 35.96 -19.13 -5.20
N LEU A 29 35.56 -17.86 -5.25
CA LEU A 29 35.75 -16.93 -4.14
C LEU A 29 35.01 -17.35 -2.86
N LEU A 30 33.83 -17.95 -3.00
CA LEU A 30 33.07 -18.48 -1.87
C LEU A 30 33.78 -19.66 -1.22
N GLU A 31 34.31 -20.59 -2.02
CA GLU A 31 35.05 -21.76 -1.54
C GLU A 31 36.29 -21.31 -0.76
N ILE A 32 37.07 -20.39 -1.32
CA ILE A 32 38.24 -19.81 -0.63
C ILE A 32 37.83 -19.16 0.70
N TYR A 33 36.74 -18.37 0.72
CA TYR A 33 36.28 -17.70 1.95
C TYR A 33 35.85 -18.70 3.03
N CYS A 34 35.18 -19.78 2.62
CA CYS A 34 34.85 -20.89 3.52
C CYS A 34 36.13 -21.50 4.08
N SER A 35 37.13 -21.84 3.25
CA SER A 35 38.41 -22.40 3.69
C SER A 35 39.17 -21.51 4.67
N ILE A 36 39.18 -20.18 4.48
CA ILE A 36 39.82 -19.25 5.42
C ILE A 36 39.10 -19.21 6.78
N THR A 37 37.78 -19.42 6.77
CA THR A 37 36.92 -19.28 7.97
C THR A 37 36.80 -20.59 8.77
N THR A 38 37.14 -21.73 8.14
CA THR A 38 37.21 -23.03 8.82
C THR A 38 38.17 -22.98 10.01
N LYS A 39 37.69 -23.50 11.15
CA LYS A 39 38.45 -23.60 12.39
C LYS A 39 39.08 -24.99 12.51
N ASP A 40 40.11 -25.09 13.37
CA ASP A 40 40.69 -26.35 13.82
C ASP A 40 41.27 -27.22 12.68
N ILE A 41 41.91 -26.58 11.70
CA ILE A 41 42.62 -27.27 10.60
C ILE A 41 44.12 -27.41 10.90
N PRO A 42 44.79 -28.47 10.41
CA PRO A 42 46.24 -28.62 10.52
C PRO A 42 47.03 -27.42 9.97
N LYS A 43 48.21 -27.17 10.56
CA LYS A 43 49.08 -26.04 10.17
C LYS A 43 49.40 -26.02 8.67
N ASP A 44 49.73 -27.18 8.09
CA ASP A 44 50.08 -27.30 6.68
C ASP A 44 48.90 -26.97 5.76
N GLU A 45 47.71 -27.44 6.14
CA GLU A 45 46.46 -27.12 5.42
C GLU A 45 46.15 -25.62 5.52
N ARG A 46 46.34 -25.01 6.71
CA ARG A 46 46.17 -23.56 6.89
C ARG A 46 47.11 -22.76 6.01
N ILE A 47 48.39 -23.14 5.93
CA ILE A 47 49.37 -22.48 5.07
C ILE A 47 48.95 -22.61 3.60
N SER A 48 48.51 -23.79 3.17
CA SER A 48 48.00 -24.00 1.81
C SER A 48 46.84 -23.08 1.48
N VAL A 49 45.84 -22.98 2.36
CA VAL A 49 44.70 -22.04 2.20
C VAL A 49 45.19 -20.60 2.08
N LEU A 50 46.11 -20.17 2.95
CA LEU A 50 46.66 -18.81 2.92
C LEU A 50 47.41 -18.49 1.62
N LEU A 51 48.14 -19.45 1.07
CA LEU A 51 48.81 -19.31 -0.22
C LEU A 51 47.80 -19.20 -1.38
N THR A 52 46.71 -19.98 -1.36
CA THR A 52 45.62 -19.87 -2.35
C THR A 52 45.02 -18.47 -2.34
N VAL A 53 44.76 -17.89 -1.16
CA VAL A 53 44.27 -16.51 -1.04
C VAL A 53 45.28 -15.53 -1.64
N LYS A 54 46.57 -15.67 -1.28
CA LYS A 54 47.63 -14.80 -1.77
C LYS A 54 47.74 -14.83 -3.30
N CYS A 55 47.61 -15.99 -3.92
CA CYS A 55 47.61 -16.11 -5.38
C CYS A 55 46.37 -15.46 -6.01
N THR A 56 45.19 -15.68 -5.43
CA THR A 56 43.91 -15.14 -5.94
C THR A 56 43.91 -13.61 -5.94
N VAL A 57 44.41 -12.97 -4.88
CA VAL A 57 44.34 -11.51 -4.74
C VAL A 57 45.46 -10.77 -5.49
N LYS A 58 46.51 -11.47 -5.93
CA LYS A 58 47.61 -10.89 -6.73
C LYS A 58 47.17 -10.45 -8.12
N GLU A 59 46.03 -10.91 -8.61
CA GLU A 59 45.46 -10.49 -9.89
C GLU A 59 45.11 -8.99 -9.91
N HIS A 60 44.99 -8.35 -8.74
CA HIS A 60 44.65 -6.94 -8.63
C HIS A 60 45.55 -6.22 -7.64
N GLU A 61 46.34 -5.27 -8.12
CA GLU A 61 47.22 -4.47 -7.25
C GLU A 61 46.50 -3.22 -6.72
N CYS A 62 46.11 -3.24 -5.45
CA CYS A 62 45.54 -2.09 -4.76
C CYS A 62 45.87 -2.12 -3.26
N LYS A 63 45.57 -1.04 -2.54
CA LYS A 63 45.87 -0.93 -1.10
C LYS A 63 45.28 -2.09 -0.28
N LEU A 64 44.06 -2.54 -0.64
CA LEU A 64 43.39 -3.64 0.04
C LEU A 64 44.13 -4.97 -0.16
N THR A 65 44.53 -5.30 -1.38
CA THR A 65 45.23 -6.56 -1.67
C THR A 65 46.64 -6.56 -1.10
N GLN A 66 47.32 -5.40 -1.10
CA GLN A 66 48.62 -5.24 -0.43
C GLN A 66 48.53 -5.47 1.08
N GLU A 67 47.54 -4.89 1.76
CA GLU A 67 47.32 -5.11 3.19
C GLU A 67 47.00 -6.58 3.49
N LEU A 68 46.12 -7.18 2.69
CA LEU A 68 45.74 -8.59 2.85
C LEU A 68 46.95 -9.52 2.67
N VAL A 69 47.78 -9.30 1.65
CA VAL A 69 49.02 -10.07 1.43
C VAL A 69 49.99 -9.92 2.60
N ALA A 70 50.18 -8.70 3.12
CA ALA A 70 51.05 -8.46 4.27
C ALA A 70 50.57 -9.19 5.55
N LEU A 71 49.26 -9.25 5.78
CA LEU A 71 48.70 -10.00 6.92
C LEU A 71 48.83 -11.52 6.74
N ILE A 72 48.65 -12.02 5.52
CA ILE A 72 48.85 -13.43 5.19
C ILE A 72 50.31 -13.83 5.46
N ASP A 73 51.27 -13.05 4.96
CA ASP A 73 52.70 -13.32 5.17
C ASP A 73 53.07 -13.29 6.66
N ARG A 74 52.43 -12.39 7.43
CA ARG A 74 52.56 -12.36 8.88
C ARG A 74 51.95 -13.59 9.56
N GLU A 75 50.80 -14.09 9.12
CA GLU A 75 50.21 -15.31 9.70
C GLU A 75 51.13 -16.52 9.43
N ILE A 76 51.66 -16.65 8.21
CA ILE A 76 52.58 -17.74 7.83
C ILE A 76 53.86 -17.72 8.66
N ASP A 77 54.49 -16.54 8.85
CA ASP A 77 55.68 -16.40 9.70
C ASP A 77 55.39 -16.80 11.17
N LEU A 78 54.25 -16.36 11.73
CA LEU A 78 53.90 -16.71 13.11
C LEU A 78 53.55 -18.20 13.28
N ILE A 79 52.94 -18.83 12.29
CA ILE A 79 52.72 -20.29 12.28
C ILE A 79 54.06 -21.03 12.25
N SER A 80 54.99 -20.58 11.42
CA SER A 80 56.34 -21.16 11.29
C SER A 80 57.15 -21.06 12.58
N ARG A 81 56.86 -20.06 13.42
CA ARG A 81 57.43 -19.87 14.76
C ARG A 81 56.65 -20.56 15.88
N GLU A 82 55.69 -21.40 15.53
CA GLU A 82 54.87 -22.18 16.46
C GLU A 82 54.08 -21.36 17.48
N VAL A 83 53.66 -20.15 17.10
CA VAL A 83 52.81 -19.31 17.95
C VAL A 83 51.48 -20.01 18.22
N LYS A 84 51.03 -19.98 19.47
CA LYS A 84 49.74 -20.57 19.89
C LYS A 84 48.57 -19.98 19.10
N GLU A 85 47.66 -20.83 18.66
CA GLU A 85 46.53 -20.43 17.81
C GLU A 85 45.62 -19.38 18.43
N CYS A 86 45.44 -19.41 19.76
CA CYS A 86 44.65 -18.40 20.48
C CYS A 86 45.18 -16.97 20.26
N ASN A 87 46.49 -16.80 20.04
CA ASN A 87 47.11 -15.51 19.79
C ASN A 87 46.94 -15.04 18.33
N LEU A 88 46.52 -15.93 17.42
CA LEU A 88 46.31 -15.63 16.00
C LEU A 88 44.85 -15.26 15.68
N GLU A 89 43.94 -15.37 16.64
CA GLU A 89 42.50 -15.20 16.38
C GLU A 89 42.16 -13.82 15.79
N GLY A 90 42.75 -12.75 16.33
CA GLY A 90 42.56 -11.39 15.82
C GLY A 90 43.10 -11.21 14.39
N LEU A 91 44.26 -11.81 14.10
CA LEU A 91 44.87 -11.78 12.77
C LEU A 91 44.01 -12.54 11.75
N ARG A 92 43.57 -13.76 12.10
CA ARG A 92 42.67 -14.58 11.28
C ARG A 92 41.35 -13.86 10.99
N LYS A 93 40.73 -13.25 12.01
CA LYS A 93 39.52 -12.42 11.85
C LYS A 93 39.75 -11.25 10.89
N ARG A 94 40.88 -10.57 10.98
CA ARG A 94 41.22 -9.45 10.07
C ARG A 94 41.40 -9.94 8.64
N ILE A 95 42.10 -11.06 8.42
CA ILE A 95 42.29 -11.68 7.10
C ILE A 95 40.94 -12.06 6.48
N SER A 96 40.08 -12.78 7.21
CA SER A 96 38.74 -13.14 6.72
C SER A 96 37.90 -11.89 6.40
N THR A 97 38.01 -10.83 7.22
CA THR A 97 37.26 -9.59 7.01
C THR A 97 37.71 -8.85 5.75
N LEU A 98 39.03 -8.70 5.56
CA LEU A 98 39.58 -8.04 4.36
C LEU A 98 39.31 -8.87 3.10
N PHE A 99 39.40 -10.20 3.16
CA PHE A 99 39.03 -11.03 2.02
C PHE A 99 37.54 -10.93 1.70
N LEU A 100 36.66 -10.85 2.71
CA LEU A 100 35.24 -10.57 2.47
C LEU A 100 35.00 -9.19 1.83
N GLN A 101 35.79 -8.18 2.19
CA GLN A 101 35.74 -6.88 1.52
C GLN A 101 36.17 -7.00 0.06
N TYR A 102 37.26 -7.72 -0.21
CA TYR A 102 37.71 -8.03 -1.57
C TYR A 102 36.60 -8.69 -2.42
N ILE A 103 35.91 -9.70 -1.88
CA ILE A 103 34.81 -10.40 -2.57
C ILE A 103 33.61 -9.48 -2.89
N LYS A 104 33.42 -8.40 -2.12
CA LYS A 104 32.29 -7.47 -2.31
C LYS A 104 32.55 -6.42 -3.38
N ILE A 105 33.78 -6.30 -3.88
CA ILE A 105 34.18 -5.31 -4.88
C ILE A 105 33.80 -5.85 -6.28
N PRO A 106 32.91 -5.16 -7.03
CA PRO A 106 32.46 -5.61 -8.35
C PRO A 106 33.57 -5.87 -9.37
N GLU A 107 34.67 -5.12 -9.27
CA GLU A 107 35.85 -5.27 -10.12
C GLU A 107 36.49 -6.65 -9.96
N PHE A 108 36.40 -7.25 -8.77
CA PHE A 108 36.99 -8.56 -8.43
C PHE A 108 35.95 -9.69 -8.46
N ASN A 109 34.67 -9.34 -8.25
CA ASN A 109 33.53 -10.25 -8.28
C ASN A 109 32.35 -9.61 -9.03
N PRO A 110 32.23 -9.83 -10.34
CA PRO A 110 31.24 -9.15 -11.17
C PRO A 110 29.78 -9.35 -10.71
N GLU A 111 29.44 -10.51 -10.15
CA GLU A 111 28.09 -10.78 -9.64
C GLU A 111 27.74 -9.96 -8.38
N ALA A 112 28.74 -9.38 -7.69
CA ALA A 112 28.48 -8.46 -6.58
C ALA A 112 27.82 -7.16 -7.04
N ALA A 113 28.05 -6.72 -8.29
CA ALA A 113 27.51 -5.47 -8.83
C ALA A 113 25.97 -5.40 -8.75
N GLY A 114 25.30 -6.51 -9.08
CA GLY A 114 23.84 -6.59 -9.08
C GLY A 114 23.21 -6.62 -7.68
N LEU A 115 24.01 -6.82 -6.64
CA LEU A 115 23.54 -6.85 -5.24
C LEU A 115 23.69 -5.50 -4.54
N LEU A 116 24.34 -4.53 -5.18
CA LEU A 116 24.53 -3.19 -4.61
C LEU A 116 23.27 -2.35 -4.82
N LYS A 117 22.81 -1.71 -3.73
CA LYS A 117 21.65 -0.81 -3.76
C LYS A 117 21.93 0.48 -4.53
N VAL A 118 23.18 0.90 -4.57
CA VAL A 118 23.63 2.14 -5.20
C VAL A 118 24.41 1.77 -6.46
N PRO A 119 24.02 2.27 -7.64
CA PRO A 119 24.83 2.17 -8.84
C PRO A 119 26.25 2.70 -8.59
N GLN A 120 27.27 1.94 -9.01
CA GLN A 120 28.67 2.34 -8.85
C GLN A 120 29.06 3.56 -9.68
N ASP A 121 28.26 3.89 -10.69
CA ASP A 121 28.43 5.09 -11.52
C ASP A 121 27.53 6.22 -10.99
N PRO A 122 28.10 7.29 -10.40
CA PRO A 122 27.34 8.44 -9.90
C PRO A 122 26.48 9.10 -10.97
N LEU A 123 26.89 9.07 -12.25
CA LEU A 123 26.15 9.70 -13.35
C LEU A 123 24.83 8.98 -13.65
N LYS A 124 24.70 7.70 -13.29
CA LYS A 124 23.44 6.93 -13.43
C LYS A 124 22.43 7.29 -12.36
N LEU A 125 22.87 7.81 -11.21
CA LEU A 125 21.98 8.30 -10.15
C LEU A 125 21.26 9.57 -10.58
N TYR A 126 22.00 10.57 -11.08
CA TYR A 126 21.43 11.89 -11.42
C TYR A 126 20.36 11.85 -12.52
N LYS A 127 20.39 10.88 -13.44
CA LYS A 127 19.45 10.81 -14.56
C LYS A 127 18.09 10.19 -14.22
N ARG A 128 17.91 9.62 -13.02
CA ARG A 128 16.71 8.81 -12.69
C ARG A 128 16.06 9.13 -11.35
N VAL A 129 16.43 10.23 -10.72
CA VAL A 129 15.81 10.72 -9.50
C VAL A 129 15.04 12.01 -9.76
N TYR A 130 13.86 12.12 -9.16
CA TYR A 130 12.99 13.29 -9.25
C TYR A 130 12.56 13.71 -7.85
N PHE A 131 12.26 15.00 -7.71
CA PHE A 131 11.84 15.60 -6.44
C PHE A 131 10.32 15.53 -6.28
N CYS A 132 9.86 15.00 -5.14
CA CYS A 132 8.45 15.04 -4.77
C CYS A 132 8.14 16.32 -3.98
N HIS A 133 7.25 17.16 -4.51
CA HIS A 133 6.85 18.42 -3.87
C HIS A 133 6.01 18.25 -2.58
N SER A 134 5.53 17.05 -2.26
CA SER A 134 4.69 16.81 -1.08
C SER A 134 5.43 16.21 0.10
N CYS A 135 6.47 15.39 -0.14
CA CYS A 135 7.27 14.80 0.93
C CYS A 135 8.73 15.25 0.91
N GLU A 136 9.09 16.15 -0.01
CA GLU A 136 10.42 16.77 -0.13
C GLU A 136 11.57 15.77 -0.32
N ASN A 137 11.26 14.55 -0.77
CA ASN A 137 12.24 13.50 -1.01
C ASN A 137 12.60 13.38 -2.49
N TYR A 138 13.87 13.09 -2.76
CA TYR A 138 14.34 12.64 -4.07
C TYR A 138 14.09 11.14 -4.21
N LEU A 139 13.29 10.76 -5.21
CA LEU A 139 12.87 9.38 -5.42
C LEU A 139 13.12 8.95 -6.87
N ALA A 140 13.24 7.64 -7.08
CA ALA A 140 13.42 7.10 -8.41
C ALA A 140 12.20 7.39 -9.32
N SER A 141 12.43 7.47 -10.63
CA SER A 141 11.35 7.58 -11.64
C SER A 141 10.18 6.60 -11.47
N THR A 142 10.45 5.38 -10.97
CA THR A 142 9.45 4.33 -10.72
C THR A 142 8.47 4.69 -9.59
N GLU A 143 8.86 5.57 -8.69
CA GLU A 143 8.06 6.00 -7.52
C GLU A 143 7.06 7.10 -7.86
N PHE A 144 7.04 7.59 -9.10
CA PHE A 144 6.09 8.58 -9.57
C PHE A 144 5.08 7.92 -10.52
N PRO A 145 3.78 8.22 -10.38
CA PRO A 145 2.85 8.00 -11.47
C PRO A 145 3.23 9.01 -12.56
N ILE A 146 3.66 8.54 -13.73
CA ILE A 146 3.85 9.39 -14.91
C ILE A 146 2.63 9.13 -15.79
N PRO A 147 1.56 9.93 -15.72
CA PRO A 147 0.50 9.87 -16.71
C PRO A 147 1.12 10.10 -18.09
N ALA A 148 0.67 9.35 -19.10
CA ALA A 148 1.17 9.48 -20.48
C ALA A 148 1.09 10.92 -21.03
N ASN A 149 0.29 11.78 -20.41
CA ASN A 149 -0.05 13.12 -20.87
C ASN A 149 0.62 14.23 -20.03
N SER A 150 1.32 13.90 -18.93
CA SER A 150 1.93 14.90 -18.05
C SER A 150 3.38 15.17 -18.43
N ARG A 151 3.74 16.44 -18.58
CA ARG A 151 5.13 16.89 -18.80
C ARG A 151 5.87 17.20 -17.50
N THR A 152 5.18 17.20 -16.36
CA THR A 152 5.76 17.53 -15.04
C THR A 152 5.70 16.32 -14.11
N ILE A 153 6.81 16.06 -13.41
CA ILE A 153 6.83 15.09 -12.32
C ILE A 153 6.16 15.74 -11.11
N GLY A 154 5.00 15.21 -10.74
CA GLY A 154 4.17 15.71 -9.64
C GLY A 154 4.51 15.07 -8.30
N ARG A 155 3.48 14.56 -7.62
CA ARG A 155 3.59 13.88 -6.32
C ARG A 155 4.01 12.42 -6.50
N CYS A 156 4.75 11.87 -5.55
CA CYS A 156 5.09 10.45 -5.55
C CYS A 156 3.85 9.58 -5.27
N ARG A 157 3.93 8.28 -5.60
CA ARG A 157 2.83 7.31 -5.39
C ARG A 157 2.36 7.25 -3.94
N SER A 158 3.29 7.33 -2.99
CA SER A 158 2.96 7.31 -1.55
C SER A 158 2.11 8.52 -1.15
N CYS A 159 2.54 9.73 -1.53
CA CYS A 159 1.78 10.96 -1.27
C CYS A 159 0.42 10.94 -1.97
N TYR A 160 0.35 10.41 -3.20
CA TYR A 160 -0.93 10.26 -3.90
C TYR A 160 -1.88 9.30 -3.17
N ARG A 161 -1.38 8.17 -2.67
CA ARG A 161 -2.18 7.23 -1.88
C ARG A 161 -2.70 7.86 -0.59
N LEU A 162 -1.84 8.59 0.13
CA LEU A 162 -2.22 9.28 1.37
C LEU A 162 -3.28 10.36 1.12
N ASP A 163 -3.14 11.16 0.05
CA ASP A 163 -4.13 12.17 -0.34
C ASP A 163 -5.49 11.52 -0.65
N ASN A 164 -5.50 10.41 -1.40
CA ASN A 164 -6.72 9.66 -1.70
C ASN A 164 -7.37 9.07 -0.45
N GLU A 165 -6.57 8.52 0.47
CA GLU A 165 -7.08 8.02 1.75
C GLU A 165 -7.68 9.15 2.58
N ALA A 166 -7.04 10.31 2.65
CA ALA A 166 -7.55 11.48 3.35
C ALA A 166 -8.90 11.95 2.77
N ARG A 167 -9.00 12.09 1.44
CA ARG A 167 -10.25 12.44 0.76
C ARG A 167 -11.38 11.43 1.04
N LYS A 168 -11.08 10.14 1.01
CA LYS A 168 -12.07 9.09 1.35
C LYS A 168 -12.55 9.21 2.79
N ARG A 169 -11.64 9.47 3.74
CA ARG A 169 -12.01 9.69 5.15
C ARG A 169 -12.89 10.92 5.31
N GLU A 170 -12.58 12.01 4.61
CA GLU A 170 -13.37 13.24 4.62
C GLU A 170 -14.80 12.99 4.11
N ALA A 171 -14.95 12.34 2.95
CA ALA A 171 -16.26 11.97 2.41
C ALA A 171 -17.06 11.08 3.37
N TYR A 172 -16.42 10.09 3.98
CA TYR A 172 -17.05 9.20 4.96
C TYR A 172 -17.59 9.95 6.19
N LEU A 173 -16.83 10.93 6.70
CA LEU A 173 -17.28 11.80 7.78
C LEU A 173 -18.51 12.61 7.38
N LYS A 174 -18.63 13.03 6.12
CA LYS A 174 -19.79 13.78 5.62
C LYS A 174 -21.03 12.91 5.47
N TYR A 175 -20.91 11.70 4.94
CA TYR A 175 -22.03 10.77 4.90
C TYR A 175 -22.58 10.48 6.31
N ARG A 176 -21.69 10.44 7.31
CA ARG A 176 -22.08 10.29 8.71
C ARG A 176 -22.88 11.49 9.22
N LEU A 177 -22.43 12.72 8.94
CA LEU A 177 -23.13 13.93 9.34
C LEU A 177 -24.52 14.02 8.69
N ILE A 178 -24.64 13.72 7.39
CA ILE A 178 -25.92 13.70 6.69
C ILE A 178 -26.88 12.69 7.34
N LEU A 179 -26.40 11.49 7.71
CA LEU A 179 -27.20 10.50 8.42
C LEU A 179 -27.62 10.96 9.82
N GLU A 180 -26.72 11.58 10.57
CA GLU A 180 -27.02 12.12 11.90
C GLU A 180 -28.05 13.25 11.85
N ASP A 181 -27.92 14.17 10.90
CA ASP A 181 -28.84 15.29 10.72
C ASP A 181 -30.21 14.81 10.23
N LEU A 182 -30.24 13.82 9.32
CA LEU A 182 -31.47 13.16 8.89
C LEU A 182 -32.17 12.44 10.06
N ARG A 183 -31.42 11.75 10.92
CA ARG A 183 -32.01 11.11 12.11
C ARG A 183 -32.62 12.13 13.06
N LYS A 184 -31.97 13.27 13.25
CA LYS A 184 -32.51 14.36 14.10
C LYS A 184 -33.79 14.92 13.52
N SER A 185 -33.79 15.23 12.22
CA SER A 185 -34.98 15.79 11.56
C SER A 185 -36.15 14.81 11.58
N GLU A 186 -35.91 13.50 11.45
CA GLU A 186 -36.96 12.47 11.53
C GLU A 186 -37.57 12.36 12.94
N VAL A 187 -36.79 12.56 14.01
CA VAL A 187 -37.32 12.59 15.39
C VAL A 187 -38.30 13.76 15.57
N ASP A 188 -38.05 14.89 14.91
CA ASP A 188 -38.90 16.09 15.03
C ASP A 188 -40.32 15.88 14.45
N TYR A 189 -40.51 14.92 13.52
CA TYR A 189 -41.83 14.60 12.96
C TYR A 189 -42.74 13.81 13.92
N GLN A 190 -42.18 13.20 14.97
CA GLN A 190 -42.92 12.43 16.00
C GLN A 190 -43.86 11.33 15.46
N ASP A 191 -43.56 10.79 14.28
CA ASP A 191 -44.39 9.79 13.57
C ASP A 191 -43.97 8.33 13.82
N ASP A 192 -43.10 8.11 14.83
CA ASP A 192 -42.55 6.80 15.21
C ASP A 192 -41.85 6.10 14.02
N SER A 193 -41.19 6.87 13.14
CA SER A 193 -40.43 6.39 11.99
C SER A 193 -39.23 5.54 12.41
N LYS A 194 -39.14 4.32 11.88
CA LYS A 194 -38.13 3.31 12.31
C LYS A 194 -37.10 2.99 11.25
N ILE A 195 -37.43 3.26 9.98
CA ILE A 195 -36.60 2.89 8.84
C ILE A 195 -35.26 3.61 8.89
N ILE A 196 -35.22 4.90 9.25
CA ILE A 196 -33.97 5.68 9.32
C ILE A 196 -32.97 5.14 10.35
N PHE A 197 -33.45 4.51 11.42
CA PHE A 197 -32.59 3.93 12.46
C PHE A 197 -32.03 2.55 12.07
N LEU A 198 -32.64 1.89 11.08
CA LEU A 198 -32.12 0.64 10.49
C LEU A 198 -31.00 0.89 9.48
N VAL A 199 -30.97 2.07 8.85
CA VAL A 199 -29.98 2.45 7.84
C VAL A 199 -28.61 2.67 8.49
N GLN A 200 -27.59 1.99 8.00
CA GLN A 200 -26.20 2.14 8.44
C GLN A 200 -25.45 3.19 7.60
N LEU A 201 -24.23 3.52 8.03
CA LEU A 201 -23.39 4.49 7.31
C LEU A 201 -23.01 4.00 5.90
N ALA A 202 -22.77 2.70 5.72
CA ALA A 202 -22.50 2.12 4.40
C ALA A 202 -23.70 2.26 3.45
N ASP A 203 -24.91 2.14 3.98
CA ASP A 203 -26.15 2.30 3.22
C ASP A 203 -26.33 3.76 2.76
N MET A 204 -26.02 4.73 3.62
CA MET A 204 -26.04 6.15 3.26
C MET A 204 -25.00 6.49 2.20
N GLN A 205 -23.80 5.94 2.31
CA GLN A 205 -22.79 6.07 1.27
C GLN A 205 -23.32 5.55 -0.06
N TYR A 206 -23.92 4.35 -0.09
CA TYR A 206 -24.48 3.79 -1.32
C TYR A 206 -25.60 4.65 -1.91
N LEU A 207 -26.51 5.15 -1.05
CA LEU A 207 -27.56 6.09 -1.45
C LEU A 207 -26.96 7.30 -2.15
N ILE A 208 -26.01 7.98 -1.52
CA ILE A 208 -25.45 9.23 -2.05
C ILE A 208 -24.62 8.96 -3.32
N GLU A 209 -23.73 7.98 -3.31
CA GLU A 209 -22.80 7.71 -4.42
C GLU A 209 -23.46 7.04 -5.62
N ASN A 210 -24.32 6.04 -5.40
CA ASN A 210 -24.78 5.16 -6.49
C ASN A 210 -26.21 5.46 -6.94
N ILE A 211 -27.06 6.00 -6.06
CA ILE A 211 -28.45 6.36 -6.38
C ILE A 211 -28.53 7.82 -6.80
N TRP A 212 -27.85 8.70 -6.05
CA TRP A 212 -27.89 10.14 -6.27
C TRP A 212 -26.66 10.70 -7.01
N ASN A 213 -25.63 9.90 -7.27
CA ASN A 213 -24.39 10.29 -7.96
C ASN A 213 -23.67 11.49 -7.31
N CYS A 214 -23.77 11.63 -5.99
CA CYS A 214 -23.24 12.76 -5.22
C CYS A 214 -23.74 14.12 -5.72
N GLN A 215 -24.97 14.18 -6.24
CA GLN A 215 -25.53 15.40 -6.82
C GLN A 215 -26.92 15.71 -6.28
N SER A 216 -27.18 17.00 -6.09
CA SER A 216 -28.53 17.52 -5.87
C SER A 216 -29.46 17.09 -7.02
N ALA A 217 -30.70 16.77 -6.68
CA ALA A 217 -31.71 16.39 -7.65
C ALA A 217 -32.07 17.54 -8.60
N LEU A 218 -32.09 18.78 -8.10
CA LEU A 218 -32.59 19.97 -8.81
C LEU A 218 -31.47 20.72 -9.54
N SER A 219 -30.52 21.30 -8.80
CA SER A 219 -29.39 22.04 -9.39
C SER A 219 -28.28 21.16 -9.95
N GLY A 220 -28.19 19.90 -9.54
CA GLY A 220 -27.07 19.04 -9.90
C GLY A 220 -25.75 19.40 -9.19
N SER A 221 -25.81 20.24 -8.15
CA SER A 221 -24.64 20.58 -7.33
C SER A 221 -24.00 19.34 -6.72
N SER A 222 -22.68 19.23 -6.83
CA SER A 222 -21.89 18.13 -6.27
C SER A 222 -21.13 18.50 -5.00
N ASP A 223 -21.44 19.64 -4.39
CA ASP A 223 -20.82 20.05 -3.13
C ASP A 223 -21.41 19.28 -1.95
N LEU A 224 -20.70 18.25 -1.51
CA LEU A 224 -21.12 17.38 -0.40
C LEU A 224 -21.35 18.14 0.92
N TYR A 225 -20.78 19.34 1.10
CA TYR A 225 -20.97 20.16 2.30
C TYR A 225 -22.34 20.81 2.39
N ASP A 226 -22.99 20.99 1.25
CA ASP A 226 -24.28 21.65 1.13
C ASP A 226 -25.43 20.65 0.88
N LEU A 227 -25.12 19.38 0.62
CA LEU A 227 -26.12 18.35 0.37
C LEU A 227 -26.77 17.84 1.66
N VAL A 228 -28.09 17.74 1.63
CA VAL A 228 -28.94 17.20 2.70
C VAL A 228 -29.99 16.25 2.11
N MET A 229 -30.36 15.23 2.88
CA MET A 229 -31.44 14.31 2.52
C MET A 229 -32.71 14.68 3.26
N VAL A 230 -33.82 14.70 2.55
CA VAL A 230 -35.17 14.92 3.10
C VAL A 230 -36.15 13.90 2.55
N ARG A 231 -37.35 13.84 3.14
CA ARG A 231 -38.48 13.06 2.62
C ARG A 231 -38.88 13.59 1.25
N TRP A 232 -39.14 12.69 0.30
CA TRP A 232 -39.70 13.09 -1.00
C TRP A 232 -41.17 13.45 -0.86
N ASP A 233 -41.96 12.55 -0.28
CA ASP A 233 -43.33 12.79 0.15
C ASP A 233 -43.41 12.87 1.66
N LYS A 234 -43.89 14.02 2.15
CA LYS A 234 -44.04 14.31 3.58
C LYS A 234 -45.09 13.45 4.27
N GLN A 235 -46.07 12.94 3.52
CA GLN A 235 -47.15 12.13 4.09
C GLN A 235 -46.67 10.75 4.54
N HIS A 236 -45.53 10.32 4.02
CA HIS A 236 -44.95 9.01 4.29
C HIS A 236 -43.67 9.15 5.13
N GLU A 237 -43.37 8.15 5.95
CA GLU A 237 -42.11 8.12 6.71
C GLU A 237 -40.90 8.15 5.76
N TRP A 238 -39.75 8.63 6.27
CA TRP A 238 -38.54 8.55 5.47
C TRP A 238 -38.16 7.10 5.20
N SER A 239 -37.79 6.84 3.96
CA SER A 239 -37.20 5.57 3.55
C SER A 239 -36.25 5.80 2.38
N PRO A 240 -35.35 4.86 2.07
CA PRO A 240 -34.49 4.96 0.89
C PRO A 240 -35.25 5.15 -0.43
N TRP A 241 -36.53 4.74 -0.50
CA TRP A 241 -37.43 4.91 -1.65
C TRP A 241 -38.47 6.03 -1.45
N ASN A 242 -38.37 6.82 -0.38
CA ASN A 242 -39.12 8.05 -0.14
C ASN A 242 -38.15 9.17 0.29
N THR A 243 -37.06 9.35 -0.45
CA THR A 243 -36.05 10.36 -0.12
C THR A 243 -35.64 11.16 -1.34
N ILE A 244 -35.16 12.38 -1.12
CA ILE A 244 -34.53 13.20 -2.14
C ILE A 244 -33.28 13.86 -1.57
N LEU A 245 -32.22 13.90 -2.39
CA LEU A 245 -30.95 14.59 -2.08
C LEU A 245 -30.97 15.98 -2.71
N LEU A 246 -30.87 17.03 -1.89
CA LEU A 246 -30.98 18.44 -2.29
C LEU A 246 -29.89 19.26 -1.62
N THR A 247 -29.65 20.48 -2.09
CA THR A 247 -28.91 21.48 -1.28
C THR A 247 -29.75 21.94 -0.09
N LYS A 248 -29.14 22.58 0.93
CA LYS A 248 -29.89 23.08 2.09
C LYS A 248 -30.99 24.06 1.69
N GLU A 249 -30.67 24.98 0.77
CA GLU A 249 -31.63 25.97 0.26
C GLU A 249 -32.78 25.31 -0.52
N GLU A 250 -32.45 24.31 -1.36
CA GLU A 250 -33.44 23.53 -2.10
C GLU A 250 -34.34 22.70 -1.18
N ALA A 251 -33.77 22.12 -0.12
CA ALA A 251 -34.51 21.37 0.88
C ALA A 251 -35.49 22.27 1.62
N ASP A 252 -35.09 23.47 2.04
CA ASP A 252 -35.97 24.44 2.68
C ASP A 252 -37.13 24.87 1.77
N ALA A 253 -36.87 25.01 0.47
CA ALA A 253 -37.91 25.28 -0.52
C ALA A 253 -38.86 24.08 -0.68
N HIS A 254 -38.31 22.87 -0.81
CA HIS A 254 -39.08 21.64 -0.94
C HIS A 254 -39.97 21.38 0.30
N LEU A 255 -39.45 21.63 1.49
CA LEU A 255 -40.18 21.51 2.75
C LEU A 255 -41.31 22.55 2.92
N LYS A 256 -41.40 23.57 2.07
CA LYS A 256 -42.56 24.50 2.05
C LYS A 256 -43.67 24.07 1.09
N LEU A 257 -43.43 23.07 0.24
CA LEU A 257 -44.40 22.63 -0.77
C LEU A 257 -45.50 21.76 -0.15
N CYS A 258 -46.74 21.98 -0.59
CA CYS A 258 -47.90 21.19 -0.14
C CYS A 258 -48.27 20.04 -1.11
N ASN A 259 -48.00 20.18 -2.42
CA ASN A 259 -48.37 19.20 -3.43
C ASN A 259 -47.24 19.00 -4.45
N LEU A 260 -46.68 17.79 -4.53
CA LEU A 260 -45.56 17.46 -5.42
C LEU A 260 -45.96 17.47 -6.90
N GLU A 261 -47.13 16.91 -7.23
CA GLU A 261 -47.64 16.75 -8.60
C GLU A 261 -47.94 18.08 -9.29
N LYS A 262 -48.18 19.15 -8.52
CA LYS A 262 -48.45 20.49 -9.05
C LYS A 262 -47.19 21.35 -9.17
N THR A 263 -46.14 21.02 -8.41
CA THR A 263 -44.92 21.83 -8.35
C THR A 263 -43.81 21.28 -9.24
N TYR A 264 -43.68 19.97 -9.34
CA TYR A 264 -42.67 19.34 -10.17
C TYR A 264 -43.25 18.88 -11.51
N GLU A 265 -42.46 19.05 -12.58
CA GLU A 265 -42.85 18.56 -13.90
C GLU A 265 -42.83 17.03 -13.95
N ALA A 266 -43.75 16.43 -14.71
CA ALA A 266 -43.86 14.97 -14.85
C ALA A 266 -42.55 14.24 -15.22
N PRO A 267 -41.67 14.78 -16.11
CA PRO A 267 -40.39 14.13 -16.41
C PRO A 267 -39.47 14.02 -15.19
N PHE A 268 -39.51 15.02 -14.30
CA PHE A 268 -38.71 15.02 -13.07
C PHE A 268 -39.23 13.99 -12.07
N ILE A 269 -40.55 13.92 -11.88
CA ILE A 269 -41.19 12.92 -11.00
C ILE A 269 -40.82 11.51 -11.47
N TYR A 270 -40.93 11.23 -12.77
CA TYR A 270 -40.54 9.94 -13.33
C TYR A 270 -39.06 9.61 -13.05
N LYS A 271 -38.16 10.60 -13.16
CA LYS A 271 -36.74 10.41 -12.82
C LYS A 271 -36.54 10.08 -11.33
N MET A 272 -37.33 10.68 -10.44
CA MET A 272 -37.31 10.36 -9.00
C MET A 272 -37.81 8.95 -8.73
N GLU A 273 -38.93 8.55 -9.34
CA GLU A 273 -39.47 7.19 -9.23
C GLU A 273 -38.44 6.14 -9.66
N GLN A 274 -37.71 6.37 -10.75
CA GLN A 274 -36.65 5.45 -11.19
C GLN A 274 -35.52 5.30 -10.16
N LYS A 275 -35.15 6.40 -9.47
CA LYS A 275 -34.18 6.35 -8.37
C LYS A 275 -34.73 5.60 -7.16
N HIS A 276 -35.99 5.82 -6.81
CA HIS A 276 -36.66 5.14 -5.71
C HIS A 276 -36.83 3.64 -5.97
N ILE A 277 -37.15 3.23 -7.20
CA ILE A 277 -37.20 1.81 -7.61
C ILE A 277 -35.82 1.16 -7.43
N ARG A 278 -34.75 1.83 -7.86
CA ARG A 278 -33.37 1.34 -7.65
C ARG A 278 -33.05 1.20 -6.16
N ALA A 279 -33.44 2.18 -5.35
CA ALA A 279 -33.27 2.12 -3.90
C ALA A 279 -34.03 0.94 -3.30
N LYS A 280 -35.30 0.76 -3.66
CA LYS A 280 -36.15 -0.33 -3.16
C LYS A 280 -35.58 -1.71 -3.48
N ASN A 281 -34.99 -1.88 -4.66
CA ASN A 281 -34.33 -3.13 -5.05
C ASN A 281 -33.07 -3.41 -4.21
N TYR A 282 -32.25 -2.39 -3.94
CA TYR A 282 -31.05 -2.55 -3.12
C TYR A 282 -31.38 -2.78 -1.63
N PHE A 283 -32.36 -2.04 -1.10
CA PHE A 283 -32.77 -2.07 0.30
C PHE A 283 -33.95 -3.00 0.59
N ALA A 284 -34.15 -4.05 -0.23
CA ALA A 284 -35.31 -4.93 -0.12
C ALA A 284 -35.46 -5.65 1.23
N GLN A 285 -34.38 -5.75 2.02
CA GLN A 285 -34.38 -6.36 3.35
C GLN A 285 -34.89 -5.42 4.45
N ILE A 286 -34.83 -4.10 4.25
CA ILE A 286 -35.22 -3.10 5.27
C ILE A 286 -36.72 -3.17 5.63
N PRO A 287 -37.67 -3.26 4.68
CA PRO A 287 -39.10 -3.42 5.01
C PRO A 287 -39.38 -4.66 5.85
N VAL A 288 -38.69 -5.77 5.55
CA VAL A 288 -38.81 -7.04 6.27
C VAL A 288 -38.38 -6.83 7.72
N MET A 289 -37.23 -6.20 7.95
CA MET A 289 -36.72 -5.88 9.30
C MET A 289 -37.62 -4.89 10.05
N SER A 290 -38.14 -3.85 9.38
CA SER A 290 -39.05 -2.87 9.98
C SER A 290 -40.34 -3.53 10.50
N SER A 291 -40.91 -4.48 9.75
CA SER A 291 -42.12 -5.20 10.16
C SER A 291 -41.96 -5.97 11.48
N PHE A 292 -40.75 -6.49 11.76
CA PHE A 292 -40.44 -7.12 13.04
C PHE A 292 -40.39 -6.12 14.19
N LEU A 293 -39.84 -4.91 13.97
CA LEU A 293 -39.81 -3.86 15.00
C LEU A 293 -41.21 -3.35 15.35
N HIS A 294 -42.10 -3.18 14.37
CA HIS A 294 -43.50 -2.81 14.64
C HIS A 294 -44.24 -3.91 15.41
N ARG A 295 -43.98 -5.19 15.10
CA ARG A 295 -44.60 -6.32 15.82
C ARG A 295 -44.14 -6.42 17.28
N SER A 296 -42.86 -6.19 17.55
CA SER A 296 -42.30 -6.17 18.91
C SER A 296 -42.82 -4.98 19.73
N ASN A 297 -42.97 -3.79 19.14
CA ASN A 297 -43.54 -2.63 19.84
C ASN A 297 -45.02 -2.83 20.18
N ASN A 298 -45.81 -3.43 19.28
CA ASN A 298 -47.22 -3.73 19.54
C ASN A 298 -47.38 -4.79 20.64
N GLN A 299 -46.49 -5.78 20.73
CA GLN A 299 -46.47 -6.75 21.83
C GLN A 299 -46.03 -6.13 23.16
N ALA A 300 -45.06 -5.22 23.16
CA ALA A 300 -44.63 -4.50 24.35
C ALA A 300 -45.73 -3.56 24.88
N ASN A 301 -46.37 -2.79 24.00
CA ASN A 301 -47.49 -1.90 24.36
C ASN A 301 -48.73 -2.69 24.79
N ALA A 302 -49.06 -3.82 24.16
CA ALA A 302 -50.18 -4.66 24.59
C ALA A 302 -49.98 -5.29 25.98
N ASN A 303 -48.74 -5.47 26.42
CA ASN A 303 -48.41 -5.94 27.76
C ASN A 303 -48.38 -4.82 28.81
N SER A 304 -48.16 -3.55 28.42
CA SER A 304 -48.22 -2.42 29.36
C SER A 304 -49.64 -1.98 29.72
N TYR A 305 -50.64 -2.30 28.89
CA TYR A 305 -52.06 -2.04 29.20
C TYR A 305 -52.75 -3.18 29.98
N LYS A 306 -52.00 -4.21 30.40
CA LYS A 306 -52.51 -5.35 31.17
C LYS A 306 -52.01 -5.41 32.62
N ASN A 307 -51.37 -4.36 33.11
CA ASN A 307 -50.99 -4.19 34.52
C ASN A 307 -51.72 -2.99 35.13
#